data_AF-A0A9D6IGM1-F1
#
_entry.id   AF-A0A9D6IGM1-F1
#
_cell.length_a   1.000
_cell.length_b   1.000
_cell.length_c   1.000
_cell.angle_alpha   90.00
_cell.angle_beta   90.00
_cell.angle_gamma   90.00
#
_symmetry.space_group_name_H-M   'P 1'
#
loop_
_entity.id
_entity.type
_entity.pdbx_description
1 polymer ?
#
loop_
_entity_poly.entity_id
_entity_poly.type
_entity_poly.pdbx_seq_one_letter_code
_entity_poly.pdbx_strand_id
1 'polypeptide(L)'
;MSDVFDDLFSLITPERLLLDSRANGEGVAVCVIDSGVESSVLRAKHGPDLKPIQGAVFTADCAEPLPYEGHQSTPHGTTVADILLTQAPAIQLYSADVFGPAGTCEVETVIKALHWAYDVWKCKVINLSLGVTEQKLQQLPKKQQLLRTIEEGYFKDVLIVAAAHNDHPFTRSYPAMFAPPILSVDKQLFGNPLQFAYEPHEQIEFQAHGRGYLGPFAMEPATSWAAPHLSGIAARLLSLRPGLKPFEVKTLLYWLCKNDSRKTAEGTGVLSLLVRD
;
A
#
# COMPACT_ATOMS: atom_id res chain seq x y z
N MET A 1 20.05 -27.90 17.03
CA MET A 1 21.10 -27.12 16.34
C MET A 1 20.34 -26.11 15.51
N SER A 2 20.64 -24.80 15.64
CA SER A 2 20.12 -23.85 14.66
C SER A 2 20.74 -24.20 13.30
N ASP A 3 19.93 -24.15 12.25
CA ASP A 3 20.45 -24.32 10.91
C ASP A 3 20.91 -22.97 10.33
N VAL A 4 21.51 -23.00 9.13
CA VAL A 4 22.00 -21.78 8.47
C VAL A 4 20.87 -20.79 8.17
N PHE A 5 19.63 -21.26 8.02
CA PHE A 5 18.48 -20.41 7.77
C PHE A 5 18.01 -19.72 9.04
N ASP A 6 18.08 -20.36 10.21
CA ASP A 6 17.82 -19.70 11.50
C ASP A 6 18.73 -18.49 11.70
N ASP A 7 20.02 -18.64 11.39
CA ASP A 7 21.00 -17.55 11.47
C ASP A 7 20.65 -16.43 10.48
N LEU A 8 20.32 -16.78 9.23
CA LEU A 8 19.92 -15.80 8.19
C LEU A 8 18.65 -15.04 8.60
N PHE A 9 17.62 -15.76 9.05
CA PHE A 9 16.34 -15.16 9.41
C PHE A 9 16.45 -14.35 10.70
N SER A 10 17.36 -14.67 11.61
CA SER A 10 17.63 -13.85 12.80
C SER A 10 18.07 -12.41 12.47
N LEU A 11 18.56 -12.17 11.26
CA LEU A 11 18.97 -10.84 10.78
C LEU A 11 17.79 -10.01 10.24
N ILE A 12 16.65 -10.64 9.92
CA ILE A 12 15.47 -9.99 9.35
C ILE A 12 14.55 -9.56 10.49
N THR A 13 14.85 -8.43 11.12
CA THR A 13 14.03 -7.90 12.23
C THR A 13 13.54 -6.48 11.97
N PRO A 14 12.41 -6.07 12.57
CA PRO A 14 11.93 -4.70 12.48
C PRO A 14 13.00 -3.69 12.92
N GLU A 15 13.77 -3.97 13.96
CA GLU A 15 14.80 -3.05 14.45
C GLU A 15 15.94 -2.85 13.45
N ARG A 16 16.32 -3.90 12.71
CA ARG A 16 17.40 -3.85 11.73
C ARG A 16 16.97 -3.26 10.39
N LEU A 17 15.72 -3.52 9.97
CA LEU A 17 15.26 -3.15 8.63
C LEU A 17 14.32 -1.95 8.66
N LEU A 18 13.34 -1.94 9.56
CA LEU A 18 12.34 -0.87 9.60
C LEU A 18 12.79 0.31 10.44
N LEU A 19 13.60 0.12 11.49
CA LEU A 19 14.09 1.22 12.33
C LEU A 19 15.50 1.73 11.96
N ASP A 20 16.11 1.20 10.90
CA ASP A 20 17.34 1.77 10.34
C ASP A 20 17.07 3.21 9.89
N SER A 21 17.97 4.14 10.26
CA SER A 21 17.88 5.56 9.90
C SER A 21 17.77 5.83 8.39
N ARG A 22 18.27 4.93 7.55
CA ARG A 22 18.22 5.00 6.09
C ARG A 22 16.91 4.46 5.52
N ALA A 23 16.14 3.71 6.31
CA ALA A 23 14.88 3.10 5.90
C ALA A 23 13.73 4.13 5.95
N ASN A 24 13.85 5.25 5.25
CA ASN A 24 12.92 6.39 5.35
C ASN A 24 12.12 6.65 4.06
N GLY A 25 12.30 5.83 3.03
CA GLY A 25 11.66 5.99 1.73
C GLY A 25 12.44 6.85 0.72
N GLU A 26 13.65 7.32 1.08
CA GLU A 26 14.48 8.09 0.16
C GLU A 26 14.77 7.30 -1.14
N GLY A 27 14.70 8.00 -2.27
CA GLY A 27 14.84 7.38 -3.60
C GLY A 27 13.66 6.52 -4.07
N VAL A 28 12.57 6.40 -3.29
CA VAL A 28 11.40 5.58 -3.67
C VAL A 28 10.26 6.47 -4.17
N ALA A 29 9.84 6.23 -5.42
CA ALA A 29 8.64 6.84 -5.99
C ALA A 29 7.39 6.02 -5.63
N VAL A 30 6.40 6.65 -5.00
CA VAL A 30 5.15 6.03 -4.54
C VAL A 30 3.95 6.76 -5.15
N CYS A 31 3.06 6.01 -5.80
CA CYS A 31 1.79 6.55 -6.32
C CYS A 31 0.63 6.22 -5.40
N VAL A 32 -0.21 7.21 -5.10
CA VAL A 32 -1.53 7.05 -4.50
C VAL A 32 -2.56 7.20 -5.60
N ILE A 33 -3.18 6.08 -5.99
CA ILE A 33 -4.33 6.08 -6.90
C ILE A 33 -5.58 6.13 -6.02
N ASP A 34 -6.17 7.32 -5.93
CA ASP A 34 -7.28 7.65 -5.02
C ASP A 34 -8.04 8.89 -5.53
N SER A 35 -8.51 9.76 -4.64
CA SER A 35 -9.36 10.93 -4.89
C SER A 35 -8.60 12.25 -4.89
N GLY A 36 -7.33 12.20 -5.29
CA GLY A 36 -6.41 13.33 -5.28
C GLY A 36 -5.82 13.62 -3.90
N VAL A 37 -4.91 14.58 -3.85
CA VAL A 37 -4.18 14.96 -2.62
C VAL A 37 -4.18 16.48 -2.49
N GLU A 38 -4.47 16.99 -1.30
CA GLU A 38 -4.38 18.41 -0.96
C GLU A 38 -2.97 18.71 -0.45
N SER A 39 -2.13 19.17 -1.37
CA SER A 39 -0.70 19.37 -1.14
C SER A 39 -0.39 20.39 -0.04
N SER A 40 -1.22 21.43 0.06
CA SER A 40 -1.08 22.50 1.04
C SER A 40 -1.29 22.01 2.47
N VAL A 41 -2.27 21.12 2.68
CA VAL A 41 -2.55 20.50 3.99
C VAL A 41 -1.40 19.60 4.41
N LEU A 42 -0.86 18.77 3.49
CA LEU A 42 0.27 17.90 3.82
C LEU A 42 1.54 18.70 4.09
N ARG A 43 1.81 19.77 3.33
CA ARG A 43 2.94 20.67 3.59
C ARG A 43 2.83 21.36 4.94
N ALA A 44 1.63 21.76 5.35
CA ALA A 44 1.41 22.35 6.67
C ALA A 44 1.70 21.36 7.82
N LYS A 45 1.39 20.07 7.64
CA LYS A 45 1.61 19.03 8.65
C LYS A 45 3.04 18.49 8.69
N HIS A 46 3.61 18.18 7.53
CA HIS A 46 4.92 17.53 7.40
C HIS A 46 6.09 18.52 7.27
N GLY A 47 5.79 19.81 7.09
CA GLY A 47 6.77 20.88 7.07
C GLY A 47 7.25 21.28 5.67
N PRO A 48 8.12 22.31 5.60
CA PRO A 48 8.57 22.90 4.33
C PRO A 48 9.46 21.96 3.52
N ASP A 49 10.14 21.02 4.18
CA ASP A 49 11.06 20.07 3.55
C ASP A 49 10.33 18.94 2.81
N LEU A 50 8.99 18.88 2.90
CA LEU A 50 8.19 17.94 2.12
C LEU A 50 8.46 18.12 0.61
N LYS A 51 8.91 17.03 -0.02
CA LYS A 51 9.14 16.96 -1.47
C LYS A 51 7.86 17.38 -2.23
N PRO A 52 7.98 18.14 -3.33
CA PRO A 52 6.81 18.52 -4.13
C PRO A 52 6.01 17.29 -4.55
N ILE A 53 4.71 17.31 -4.25
CA ILE A 53 3.78 16.27 -4.68
C ILE A 53 3.46 16.54 -6.15
N GLN A 54 3.73 15.56 -6.99
CA GLN A 54 3.34 15.59 -8.40
C GLN A 54 2.02 14.81 -8.56
N GLY A 55 1.30 15.04 -9.64
CA GLY A 55 0.07 14.29 -9.86
C GLY A 55 -0.62 14.58 -11.17
N ALA A 56 -1.77 13.95 -11.36
CA ALA A 56 -2.70 14.24 -12.44
C ALA A 56 -4.12 13.79 -12.07
N VAL A 57 -5.12 14.35 -12.76
CA VAL A 57 -6.52 13.95 -12.63
C VAL A 57 -6.94 13.13 -13.85
N PHE A 58 -7.36 11.90 -13.64
CA PHE A 58 -7.69 10.94 -14.68
C PHE A 58 -9.20 10.90 -14.93
N THR A 59 -9.58 10.85 -16.21
CA THR A 59 -10.97 10.72 -16.63
C THR A 59 -11.10 9.63 -17.71
N ALA A 60 -12.30 9.07 -17.85
CA ALA A 60 -12.58 8.08 -18.89
C ALA A 60 -12.52 8.71 -20.30
N ASP A 61 -12.96 9.96 -20.43
CA ASP A 61 -13.18 10.62 -21.72
C ASP A 61 -11.92 11.24 -22.35
N CYS A 62 -10.88 11.50 -21.55
CA CYS A 62 -9.64 12.08 -22.03
C CYS A 62 -8.55 11.01 -22.22
N ALA A 63 -7.77 11.14 -23.30
CA ALA A 63 -6.62 10.26 -23.55
C ALA A 63 -5.46 10.58 -22.60
N GLU A 64 -5.14 11.85 -22.44
CA GLU A 64 -4.15 12.37 -21.49
C GLU A 64 -4.84 12.80 -20.19
N PRO A 65 -4.21 12.64 -19.02
CA PRO A 65 -4.78 13.11 -17.77
C PRO A 65 -4.72 14.64 -17.66
N LEU A 66 -5.67 15.21 -16.95
CA LEU A 66 -5.73 16.64 -16.66
C LEU A 66 -4.64 17.02 -15.65
N PRO A 67 -4.16 18.28 -15.68
CA PRO A 67 -3.11 18.72 -14.76
C PRO A 67 -3.58 18.65 -13.29
N TYR A 68 -2.65 18.30 -12.41
CA TYR A 68 -2.85 18.41 -10.97
C TYR A 68 -2.39 19.77 -10.47
N GLU A 69 -3.31 20.51 -9.85
CA GLU A 69 -3.07 21.86 -9.36
C GLU A 69 -2.74 21.89 -7.85
N GLY A 70 -2.47 20.73 -7.25
CA GLY A 70 -2.20 20.65 -5.81
C GLY A 70 -3.42 20.34 -4.94
N HIS A 71 -4.59 20.10 -5.55
CA HIS A 71 -5.88 19.93 -4.88
C HIS A 71 -6.43 18.51 -5.00
N GLN A 72 -7.19 18.10 -3.98
CA GLN A 72 -7.94 16.84 -3.96
C GLN A 72 -9.37 17.04 -4.50
N SER A 73 -9.96 15.99 -5.07
CA SER A 73 -11.41 15.96 -5.32
C SER A 73 -12.19 15.61 -4.05
N THR A 74 -11.68 14.70 -3.22
CA THR A 74 -12.27 14.35 -1.92
C THR A 74 -11.18 14.12 -0.86
N PRO A 75 -11.48 14.22 0.46
CA PRO A 75 -10.45 14.19 1.50
C PRO A 75 -9.73 12.84 1.68
N HIS A 76 -10.26 11.75 1.12
CA HIS A 76 -9.77 10.40 1.38
C HIS A 76 -8.30 10.21 0.94
N GLY A 77 -7.95 10.65 -0.27
CA GLY A 77 -6.60 10.47 -0.81
C GLY A 77 -5.52 11.24 -0.03
N THR A 78 -5.86 12.39 0.56
CA THR A 78 -4.96 13.13 1.44
C THR A 78 -4.68 12.40 2.74
N THR A 79 -5.67 11.72 3.33
CA THR A 79 -5.45 10.87 4.50
C THR A 79 -4.55 9.68 4.16
N VAL A 80 -4.75 9.05 3.00
CA VAL A 80 -3.89 7.96 2.51
C VAL A 80 -2.44 8.43 2.31
N ALA A 81 -2.25 9.58 1.66
CA ALA A 81 -0.94 10.19 1.46
C ALA A 81 -0.26 10.58 2.79
N ASP A 82 -1.02 11.09 3.76
CA ASP A 82 -0.53 11.42 5.09
C ASP A 82 0.04 10.20 5.83
N ILE A 83 -0.64 9.06 5.74
CA ILE A 83 -0.16 7.79 6.32
C ILE A 83 1.18 7.41 5.69
N LEU A 84 1.26 7.43 4.35
CA LEU A 84 2.49 7.10 3.62
C LEU A 84 3.67 7.99 4.04
N LEU A 85 3.46 9.30 4.11
CA LEU A 85 4.49 10.26 4.54
C LEU A 85 4.85 10.09 6.02
N THR A 86 3.92 9.64 6.87
CA THR A 86 4.22 9.31 8.27
C THR A 86 5.11 8.08 8.37
N GLN A 87 4.87 7.04 7.56
CA GLN A 87 5.66 5.82 7.59
C GLN A 87 7.01 5.94 6.84
N ALA A 88 7.05 6.67 5.73
CA ALA A 88 8.21 6.82 4.87
C ALA A 88 8.33 8.30 4.43
N PRO A 89 8.88 9.17 5.30
CA PRO A 89 8.83 10.63 5.12
C PRO A 89 9.64 11.16 3.92
N ALA A 90 10.54 10.36 3.36
CA ALA A 90 11.43 10.79 2.28
C ALA A 90 11.02 10.28 0.89
N ILE A 91 9.84 9.67 0.73
CA ILE A 91 9.32 9.23 -0.57
C ILE A 91 9.09 10.39 -1.54
N GLN A 92 9.22 10.13 -2.84
CA GLN A 92 8.63 10.98 -3.87
C GLN A 92 7.17 10.54 -4.08
N LEU A 93 6.23 11.35 -3.61
CA LEU A 93 4.80 11.06 -3.72
C LEU A 93 4.23 11.53 -5.07
N TYR A 94 3.41 10.68 -5.68
CA TYR A 94 2.58 10.98 -6.83
C TYR A 94 1.10 10.78 -6.49
N SER A 95 0.26 11.74 -6.87
CA SER A 95 -1.19 11.67 -6.71
C SER A 95 -1.86 11.40 -8.05
N ALA A 96 -2.55 10.28 -8.17
CA ALA A 96 -3.45 9.99 -9.28
C ALA A 96 -4.88 10.08 -8.78
N ASP A 97 -5.57 11.16 -9.14
CA ASP A 97 -6.99 11.32 -8.84
C ASP A 97 -7.82 10.59 -9.91
N VAL A 98 -8.48 9.49 -9.52
CA VAL A 98 -9.33 8.67 -10.42
C VAL A 98 -10.82 8.86 -10.17
N PHE A 99 -11.20 9.67 -9.18
CA PHE A 99 -12.60 10.00 -8.90
C PHE A 99 -13.00 11.31 -9.57
N GLY A 100 -12.07 12.25 -9.65
CA GLY A 100 -12.30 13.60 -10.16
C GLY A 100 -13.41 14.35 -9.39
N PRO A 101 -13.77 15.56 -9.84
CA PRO A 101 -14.79 16.39 -9.16
C PRO A 101 -16.18 15.75 -9.10
N ALA A 102 -16.47 14.82 -10.01
CA ALA A 102 -17.76 14.10 -10.05
C ALA A 102 -17.87 12.98 -9.00
N GLY A 103 -16.75 12.55 -8.40
CA GLY A 103 -16.75 11.51 -7.36
C GLY A 103 -17.02 10.09 -7.88
N THR A 104 -16.97 9.88 -9.20
CA THR A 104 -17.20 8.57 -9.83
C THR A 104 -15.89 7.96 -10.32
N CYS A 105 -15.63 6.71 -9.98
CA CYS A 105 -14.42 5.99 -10.40
C CYS A 105 -14.80 4.80 -11.28
N GLU A 106 -14.31 4.80 -12.52
CA GLU A 106 -14.45 3.68 -13.46
C GLU A 106 -13.17 2.83 -13.49
N VAL A 107 -13.32 1.55 -13.81
CA VAL A 107 -12.18 0.60 -13.90
C VAL A 107 -11.18 1.06 -14.95
N GLU A 108 -11.67 1.59 -16.07
CA GLU A 108 -10.89 2.13 -17.16
C GLU A 108 -10.00 3.30 -16.70
N THR A 109 -10.53 4.18 -15.84
CA THR A 109 -9.77 5.29 -15.24
C THR A 109 -8.65 4.77 -14.33
N VAL A 110 -8.92 3.73 -13.53
CA VAL A 110 -7.90 3.08 -12.68
C VAL A 110 -6.82 2.42 -13.53
N ILE A 111 -7.18 1.73 -14.62
CA ILE A 111 -6.22 1.13 -15.57
C ILE A 111 -5.31 2.20 -16.18
N LYS A 112 -5.88 3.33 -16.64
CA LYS A 112 -5.09 4.46 -17.15
C LYS A 112 -4.11 4.99 -16.10
N ALA A 113 -4.56 5.18 -14.86
CA ALA A 113 -3.72 5.65 -13.77
C ALA A 113 -2.60 4.67 -13.41
N LEU A 114 -2.87 3.35 -13.44
CA LEU A 114 -1.87 2.31 -13.25
C LEU A 114 -0.77 2.40 -14.30
N HIS A 115 -1.15 2.42 -15.59
CA HIS A 115 -0.20 2.60 -16.70
C HIS A 115 0.63 3.85 -16.52
N TRP A 116 0.01 4.98 -16.21
CA TRP A 116 0.73 6.23 -16.01
C TRP A 116 1.74 6.17 -14.86
N ALA A 117 1.34 5.56 -13.73
CA ALA A 117 2.19 5.44 -12.56
C ALA A 117 3.48 4.66 -12.86
N TYR A 118 3.43 3.53 -13.57
CA TYR A 118 4.64 2.74 -13.84
C TYR A 118 5.34 3.08 -15.17
N ASP A 119 4.63 3.55 -16.18
CA ASP A 119 5.24 3.87 -17.48
C ASP A 119 5.76 5.30 -17.57
N VAL A 120 5.08 6.25 -16.93
CA VAL A 120 5.46 7.68 -17.01
C VAL A 120 6.18 8.11 -15.74
N TRP A 121 5.55 7.97 -14.58
CA TRP A 121 6.14 8.40 -13.29
C TRP A 121 7.20 7.43 -12.74
N LYS A 122 7.30 6.23 -13.31
CA LYS A 122 8.24 5.18 -12.88
C LYS A 122 8.14 4.86 -11.39
N CYS A 123 6.91 4.85 -10.85
CA CYS A 123 6.67 4.53 -9.46
C CYS A 123 7.08 3.09 -9.14
N LYS A 124 7.71 2.91 -7.99
CA LYS A 124 8.15 1.59 -7.48
C LYS A 124 7.08 0.95 -6.61
N VAL A 125 6.25 1.76 -5.96
CA VAL A 125 5.10 1.32 -5.15
C VAL A 125 3.84 2.04 -5.63
N ILE A 126 2.74 1.31 -5.75
CA ILE A 126 1.42 1.87 -6.04
C ILE A 126 0.46 1.42 -4.93
N ASN A 127 -0.13 2.39 -4.23
CA ASN A 127 -1.16 2.14 -3.22
C ASN A 127 -2.55 2.35 -3.83
N LEU A 128 -3.41 1.34 -3.68
CA LEU A 128 -4.81 1.32 -4.10
C LEU A 128 -5.70 1.20 -2.86
N SER A 129 -6.09 2.33 -2.29
CA SER A 129 -7.06 2.41 -1.19
C SER A 129 -8.50 2.50 -1.72
N LEU A 130 -8.79 1.69 -2.74
CA LEU A 130 -10.08 1.64 -3.44
C LEU A 130 -10.40 0.21 -3.82
N GLY A 131 -11.67 -0.06 -4.09
CA GLY A 131 -12.08 -1.36 -4.59
C GLY A 131 -13.51 -1.37 -5.11
N VAL A 132 -13.79 -2.31 -6.01
CA VAL A 132 -15.12 -2.56 -6.56
C VAL A 132 -15.54 -3.98 -6.16
N THR A 133 -16.74 -4.09 -5.56
CA THR A 133 -17.27 -5.39 -5.17
C THR A 133 -17.49 -6.29 -6.38
N GLU A 134 -17.35 -7.61 -6.19
CA GLU A 134 -17.54 -8.59 -7.26
C GLU A 134 -18.90 -8.44 -7.98
N GLN A 135 -19.95 -8.11 -7.23
CA GLN A 135 -21.29 -7.85 -7.77
C GLN A 135 -21.36 -6.61 -8.67
N LYS A 136 -20.57 -5.58 -8.41
CA LYS A 136 -20.49 -4.38 -9.25
C LYS A 136 -19.53 -4.57 -10.43
N LEU A 137 -18.56 -5.48 -10.29
CA LEU A 137 -17.58 -5.84 -11.32
C LEU A 137 -18.04 -7.03 -12.20
N GLN A 138 -19.35 -7.21 -12.38
CA GLN A 138 -19.93 -8.35 -13.10
C GLN A 138 -19.48 -8.45 -14.57
N GLN A 139 -19.00 -7.36 -15.17
CA GLN A 139 -18.47 -7.39 -16.53
C GLN A 139 -17.10 -8.08 -16.54
N LEU A 140 -17.10 -9.38 -16.87
CA LEU A 140 -15.90 -10.21 -17.00
C LEU A 140 -14.75 -9.54 -17.78
N PRO A 141 -14.99 -8.80 -18.89
CA PRO A 141 -13.91 -8.12 -19.61
C PRO A 141 -13.17 -7.08 -18.75
N LYS A 142 -13.89 -6.25 -17.98
CA LYS A 142 -13.28 -5.21 -17.14
C LYS A 142 -12.40 -5.81 -16.04
N LYS A 143 -12.88 -6.87 -15.40
CA LYS A 143 -12.12 -7.60 -14.37
C LYS A 143 -10.82 -8.19 -14.93
N GLN A 144 -10.88 -8.80 -16.11
CA GLN A 144 -9.71 -9.38 -16.78
C GLN A 144 -8.71 -8.31 -17.22
N GLN A 145 -9.19 -7.18 -17.75
CA GLN A 145 -8.34 -6.04 -18.12
C GLN A 145 -7.61 -5.47 -16.90
N LEU A 146 -8.30 -5.29 -15.78
CA LEU A 146 -7.68 -4.82 -14.54
C LEU A 146 -6.62 -5.81 -14.02
N LEU A 147 -6.93 -7.12 -14.02
CA LEU A 147 -5.98 -8.16 -13.63
C LEU A 147 -4.72 -8.11 -14.51
N ARG A 148 -4.89 -8.09 -15.84
CA ARG A 148 -3.77 -8.00 -16.78
C ARG A 148 -2.90 -6.77 -16.53
N THR A 149 -3.52 -5.62 -16.25
CA THR A 149 -2.80 -4.37 -15.95
C THR A 149 -1.95 -4.51 -14.67
N ILE A 150 -2.48 -5.20 -13.66
CA ILE A 150 -1.76 -5.49 -12.41
C ILE A 150 -0.59 -6.46 -12.65
N GLU A 151 -0.80 -7.50 -13.46
CA GLU A 151 0.26 -8.43 -13.87
C GLU A 151 1.38 -7.71 -14.64
N GLU A 152 1.03 -6.81 -15.56
CA GLU A 152 1.99 -5.98 -16.30
C GLU A 152 2.83 -5.12 -15.34
N GLY A 153 2.20 -4.50 -14.34
CA GLY A 153 2.91 -3.75 -13.29
C GLY A 153 3.92 -4.62 -12.51
N TYR A 154 3.52 -5.84 -12.14
CA TYR A 154 4.41 -6.79 -11.47
C TYR A 154 5.63 -7.15 -12.33
N PHE A 155 5.43 -7.45 -13.62
CA PHE A 155 6.52 -7.75 -14.55
C PHE A 155 7.41 -6.54 -14.85
N LYS A 156 6.95 -5.32 -14.52
CA LYS A 156 7.75 -4.08 -14.53
C LYS A 156 8.43 -3.80 -13.18
N ASP A 157 8.48 -4.78 -12.29
CA ASP A 157 9.03 -4.70 -10.93
C ASP A 157 8.32 -3.70 -10.00
N VAL A 158 7.03 -3.45 -10.22
CA VAL A 158 6.24 -2.51 -9.40
C VAL A 158 5.51 -3.27 -8.32
N LEU A 159 5.60 -2.78 -7.08
CA LEU A 159 4.86 -3.33 -5.96
C LEU A 159 3.49 -2.66 -5.87
N ILE A 160 2.43 -3.42 -6.12
CA ILE A 160 1.06 -2.95 -6.01
C ILE A 160 0.48 -3.44 -4.68
N VAL A 161 -0.10 -2.52 -3.91
CA VAL A 161 -0.71 -2.78 -2.61
C VAL A 161 -2.17 -2.35 -2.66
N ALA A 162 -3.11 -3.23 -2.29
CA ALA A 162 -4.54 -2.94 -2.35
C ALA A 162 -5.27 -3.25 -1.05
N ALA A 163 -6.17 -2.34 -0.70
CA ALA A 163 -7.06 -2.49 0.44
C ALA A 163 -8.14 -3.55 0.17
N ALA A 164 -8.35 -4.44 1.14
CA ALA A 164 -9.52 -5.30 1.21
C ALA A 164 -10.80 -4.47 1.40
N HIS A 165 -11.96 -5.13 1.43
CA HIS A 165 -13.23 -4.44 1.61
C HIS A 165 -13.50 -4.11 3.10
N ASN A 166 -14.15 -2.98 3.38
CA ASN A 166 -14.41 -2.57 4.76
C ASN A 166 -15.61 -3.26 5.42
N ASP A 167 -16.54 -3.78 4.63
CA ASP A 167 -17.73 -4.47 5.11
C ASP A 167 -17.41 -5.92 5.55
N HIS A 168 -18.38 -6.83 5.41
CA HIS A 168 -18.26 -8.21 5.85
C HIS A 168 -16.97 -8.88 5.33
N PRO A 169 -16.25 -9.71 6.13
CA PRO A 169 -14.97 -10.32 5.75
C PRO A 169 -15.02 -11.20 4.49
N PHE A 170 -16.21 -11.66 4.10
CA PHE A 170 -16.43 -12.44 2.86
C PHE A 170 -16.80 -11.56 1.65
N THR A 171 -16.81 -10.24 1.80
CA THR A 171 -17.12 -9.32 0.71
C THR A 171 -15.93 -9.24 -0.21
N ARG A 172 -16.05 -9.88 -1.38
CA ARG A 172 -14.99 -9.87 -2.38
C ARG A 172 -14.94 -8.53 -3.10
N SER A 173 -13.80 -7.84 -2.98
CA SER A 173 -13.53 -6.57 -3.63
C SER A 173 -12.21 -6.61 -4.39
N TYR A 174 -12.25 -6.14 -5.62
CA TYR A 174 -11.08 -6.10 -6.51
C TYR A 174 -10.51 -4.67 -6.53
N PRO A 175 -9.18 -4.51 -6.50
CA PRO A 175 -8.18 -5.51 -6.88
C PRO A 175 -7.62 -6.40 -5.76
N ALA A 176 -7.94 -6.16 -4.49
CA ALA A 176 -7.34 -6.93 -3.38
C ALA A 176 -7.62 -8.44 -3.44
N MET A 177 -8.74 -8.86 -4.05
CA MET A 177 -9.05 -10.27 -4.30
C MET A 177 -8.33 -10.88 -5.52
N PHE A 178 -7.47 -10.16 -6.23
CA PHE A 178 -6.61 -10.84 -7.18
C PHE A 178 -5.56 -11.66 -6.43
N ALA A 179 -5.30 -12.88 -6.91
CA ALA A 179 -4.18 -13.68 -6.46
C ALA A 179 -2.85 -12.92 -6.69
N PRO A 180 -1.71 -13.36 -6.13
CA PRO A 180 -0.41 -12.76 -6.41
C PRO A 180 -0.27 -12.48 -7.91
N PRO A 181 -0.05 -11.21 -8.28
CA PRO A 181 1.12 -10.47 -7.79
C PRO A 181 0.90 -9.25 -6.88
N ILE A 182 -0.29 -9.06 -6.30
CA ILE A 182 -0.59 -7.93 -5.41
C ILE A 182 -0.26 -8.21 -3.93
N LEU A 183 -0.02 -7.17 -3.14
CA LEU A 183 -0.11 -7.26 -1.67
C LEU A 183 -1.52 -6.84 -1.24
N SER A 184 -2.33 -7.80 -0.83
CA SER A 184 -3.70 -7.60 -0.36
C SER A 184 -3.72 -7.35 1.15
N VAL A 185 -4.41 -6.28 1.57
CA VAL A 185 -4.29 -5.75 2.94
C VAL A 185 -5.65 -5.54 3.60
N ASP A 186 -5.89 -6.27 4.68
CA ASP A 186 -6.98 -6.00 5.63
C ASP A 186 -6.48 -5.10 6.80
N LYS A 187 -7.42 -4.66 7.63
CA LYS A 187 -7.17 -3.79 8.78
C LYS A 187 -7.08 -4.57 10.09
N GLN A 188 -6.14 -4.14 10.93
CA GLN A 188 -6.16 -4.41 12.36
C GLN A 188 -5.66 -3.17 13.11
N LEU A 189 -6.05 -2.99 14.37
CA LEU A 189 -5.45 -1.96 15.22
C LEU A 189 -4.24 -2.52 15.96
N PHE A 190 -3.06 -2.19 15.47
CA PHE A 190 -1.79 -2.46 16.14
C PHE A 190 -1.39 -1.32 17.10
N GLY A 191 -0.55 -1.63 18.11
CA GLY A 191 -0.01 -0.64 19.03
C GLY A 191 1.05 0.28 18.38
N ASN A 192 1.74 -0.21 17.36
CA ASN A 192 2.71 0.54 16.58
C ASN A 192 2.30 0.55 15.07
N PRO A 193 2.29 1.70 14.39
CA PRO A 193 1.95 1.80 12.96
C PRO A 193 2.83 1.00 11.99
N LEU A 194 4.05 0.62 12.39
CA LEU A 194 4.95 -0.24 11.61
C LEU A 194 4.68 -1.74 11.82
N GLN A 195 3.74 -2.11 12.70
CA GLN A 195 3.33 -3.51 12.88
C GLN A 195 2.31 -3.92 11.84
N PHE A 196 2.42 -5.19 11.45
CA PHE A 196 1.54 -5.86 10.50
C PHE A 196 1.62 -7.37 10.75
N ALA A 197 0.65 -8.10 10.23
CA ALA A 197 0.58 -9.56 10.32
C ALA A 197 0.41 -10.19 8.94
N TYR A 198 0.87 -11.43 8.81
CA TYR A 198 0.58 -12.29 7.66
C TYR A 198 -0.39 -13.39 8.11
N GLU A 199 -1.67 -13.17 7.85
CA GLU A 199 -2.79 -14.04 8.28
C GLU A 199 -3.73 -14.25 7.09
N PRO A 200 -3.40 -15.20 6.19
CA PRO A 200 -4.13 -15.34 4.94
C PRO A 200 -5.57 -15.81 5.17
N HIS A 201 -6.52 -15.10 4.56
CA HIS A 201 -7.93 -15.47 4.47
C HIS A 201 -8.45 -15.21 3.05
N GLU A 202 -9.01 -16.24 2.41
CA GLU A 202 -9.27 -16.24 0.96
C GLU A 202 -8.02 -15.82 0.14
N GLN A 203 -8.04 -14.62 -0.46
CA GLN A 203 -6.93 -14.04 -1.24
C GLN A 203 -6.35 -12.78 -0.56
N ILE A 204 -6.77 -12.49 0.67
CA ILE A 204 -6.23 -11.41 1.49
C ILE A 204 -5.11 -11.97 2.36
N GLU A 205 -3.91 -11.38 2.30
CA GLU A 205 -2.70 -11.98 2.89
C GLU A 205 -2.19 -11.26 4.13
N PHE A 206 -2.28 -9.93 4.13
CA PHE A 206 -1.71 -9.10 5.19
C PHE A 206 -2.80 -8.38 5.98
N GLN A 207 -2.53 -8.14 7.25
CA GLN A 207 -3.24 -7.16 8.08
C GLN A 207 -2.27 -6.05 8.46
N ALA A 208 -2.67 -4.79 8.34
CA ALA A 208 -1.83 -3.64 8.73
C ALA A 208 -2.62 -2.63 9.57
N HIS A 209 -1.91 -1.65 10.14
CA HIS A 209 -2.50 -0.67 11.05
C HIS A 209 -3.61 0.13 10.35
N GLY A 210 -4.85 -0.06 10.83
CA GLY A 210 -6.03 0.42 10.13
C GLY A 210 -6.48 1.83 10.51
N ARG A 211 -5.64 2.74 11.01
CA ARG A 211 -6.07 4.06 11.50
C ARG A 211 -5.34 5.20 10.79
N GLY A 212 -6.08 6.23 10.39
CA GLY A 212 -5.51 7.46 9.83
C GLY A 212 -5.19 8.52 10.89
N TYR A 213 -4.53 9.60 10.45
CA TYR A 213 -4.09 10.69 11.35
C TYR A 213 -4.50 12.08 10.88
N LEU A 214 -5.29 12.17 9.81
CA LEU A 214 -5.66 13.42 9.17
C LEU A 214 -7.05 13.30 8.54
N GLY A 215 -7.89 14.32 8.74
CA GLY A 215 -9.23 14.38 8.16
C GLY A 215 -10.32 13.74 9.03
N PRO A 216 -11.59 13.94 8.64
CA PRO A 216 -12.74 13.60 9.50
C PRO A 216 -12.97 12.10 9.67
N PHE A 217 -12.49 11.27 8.75
CA PHE A 217 -12.71 9.82 8.74
C PHE A 217 -11.52 9.00 9.25
N ALA A 218 -10.44 9.68 9.66
CA ALA A 218 -9.19 9.04 10.08
C ALA A 218 -9.31 8.18 11.35
N MET A 219 -10.31 8.45 12.18
CA MET A 219 -10.47 7.83 13.49
C MET A 219 -11.14 6.46 13.44
N GLU A 220 -11.91 6.18 12.39
CA GLU A 220 -12.57 4.89 12.20
C GLU A 220 -11.62 3.91 11.53
N PRO A 221 -11.48 2.67 12.05
CA PRO A 221 -10.61 1.70 11.44
C PRO A 221 -11.05 1.32 10.02
N ALA A 222 -10.16 1.45 9.03
CA ALA A 222 -10.45 1.14 7.62
C ALA A 222 -9.28 0.43 6.92
N THR A 223 -9.60 -0.46 5.98
CA THR A 223 -8.62 -1.13 5.11
C THR A 223 -7.91 -0.13 4.21
N SER A 224 -8.62 0.94 3.82
CA SER A 224 -8.06 2.10 3.13
C SER A 224 -6.94 2.80 3.89
N TRP A 225 -6.90 2.67 5.23
CA TRP A 225 -5.80 3.16 6.06
C TRP A 225 -4.72 2.09 6.24
N ALA A 226 -5.08 0.81 6.26
CA ALA A 226 -4.13 -0.28 6.39
C ALA A 226 -3.20 -0.43 5.16
N ALA A 227 -3.75 -0.35 3.94
CA ALA A 227 -2.97 -0.43 2.71
C ALA A 227 -1.79 0.58 2.64
N PRO A 228 -1.97 1.87 2.96
CA PRO A 228 -0.86 2.83 2.94
C PRO A 228 0.14 2.62 4.07
N HIS A 229 -0.24 2.00 5.20
CA HIS A 229 0.74 1.58 6.21
C HIS A 229 1.69 0.54 5.64
N LEU A 230 1.15 -0.53 5.04
CA LEU A 230 1.98 -1.58 4.44
C LEU A 230 2.81 -1.06 3.26
N SER A 231 2.22 -0.19 2.42
CA SER A 231 2.92 0.49 1.34
C SER A 231 4.10 1.32 1.84
N GLY A 232 3.92 2.04 2.95
CA GLY A 232 4.98 2.81 3.60
C GLY A 232 6.09 1.91 4.14
N ILE A 233 5.75 0.82 4.81
CA ILE A 233 6.71 -0.19 5.28
C ILE A 233 7.51 -0.77 4.10
N ALA A 234 6.85 -1.09 2.98
CA ALA A 234 7.53 -1.54 1.78
C ALA A 234 8.47 -0.47 1.20
N ALA A 235 8.07 0.81 1.20
CA ALA A 235 8.93 1.91 0.78
C ALA A 235 10.18 2.06 1.67
N ARG A 236 10.06 1.82 3.00
CA ARG A 236 11.22 1.78 3.91
C ARG A 236 12.21 0.69 3.48
N LEU A 237 11.74 -0.53 3.20
CA LEU A 237 12.59 -1.62 2.69
C LEU A 237 13.26 -1.27 1.36
N LEU A 238 12.50 -0.67 0.43
CA LEU A 238 13.00 -0.26 -0.87
C LEU A 238 14.03 0.87 -0.79
N SER A 239 13.97 1.75 0.21
CA SER A 239 15.02 2.77 0.41
C SER A 239 16.35 2.17 0.86
N LEU A 240 16.34 1.04 1.58
CA LEU A 240 17.57 0.30 1.91
C LEU A 240 18.11 -0.48 0.70
N ARG A 241 17.21 -1.02 -0.12
CA ARG A 241 17.58 -1.83 -1.30
C ARG A 241 16.61 -1.54 -2.46
N PRO A 242 16.90 -0.53 -3.30
CA PRO A 242 16.00 -0.11 -4.38
C PRO A 242 15.73 -1.18 -5.44
N GLY A 243 16.66 -2.14 -5.60
CA GLY A 243 16.58 -3.22 -6.57
C GLY A 243 15.64 -4.38 -6.18
N LEU A 244 15.05 -4.37 -4.98
CA LEU A 244 14.16 -5.46 -4.56
C LEU A 244 12.98 -5.60 -5.51
N LYS A 245 12.66 -6.85 -5.83
CA LYS A 245 11.52 -7.27 -6.63
C LYS A 245 10.29 -7.44 -5.76
N PRO A 246 9.07 -7.36 -6.32
CA PRO A 246 7.85 -7.47 -5.51
C PRO A 246 7.78 -8.76 -4.67
N PHE A 247 8.19 -9.91 -5.23
CA PHE A 247 8.24 -11.16 -4.49
C PHE A 247 9.27 -11.15 -3.35
N GLU A 248 10.42 -10.50 -3.52
CA GLU A 248 11.44 -10.39 -2.48
C GLU A 248 10.96 -9.51 -1.33
N VAL A 249 10.30 -8.38 -1.64
CA VAL A 249 9.67 -7.53 -0.62
C VAL A 249 8.62 -8.33 0.14
N LYS A 250 7.76 -9.08 -0.54
CA LYS A 250 6.76 -9.96 0.09
C LYS A 250 7.40 -11.01 1.01
N THR A 251 8.50 -11.64 0.58
CA THR A 251 9.26 -12.57 1.41
C THR A 251 9.84 -11.90 2.66
N LEU A 252 10.39 -10.69 2.54
CA LEU A 252 10.89 -9.94 3.70
C LEU A 252 9.76 -9.58 4.66
N LEU A 253 8.60 -9.12 4.17
CA LEU A 253 7.43 -8.84 5.00
C LEU A 253 6.99 -10.09 5.78
N TYR A 254 6.91 -11.25 5.11
CA TYR A 254 6.57 -12.51 5.78
C TYR A 254 7.53 -12.83 6.94
N TRP A 255 8.85 -12.77 6.70
CA TRP A 255 9.84 -13.10 7.71
C TRP A 255 9.93 -12.08 8.85
N LEU A 256 9.71 -10.79 8.56
CA LEU A 256 9.59 -9.75 9.58
C LEU A 256 8.44 -10.06 10.55
N CYS A 257 7.28 -10.48 10.03
CA CYS A 257 6.14 -10.89 10.86
C CYS A 257 6.47 -12.13 11.71
N LYS A 258 7.05 -13.18 11.11
CA LYS A 258 7.39 -14.42 11.85
C LYS A 258 8.36 -14.19 13.01
N ASN A 259 9.34 -13.30 12.84
CA ASN A 259 10.29 -12.98 13.91
C ASN A 259 9.68 -12.14 15.03
N ASP A 260 8.74 -11.25 14.71
CA ASP A 260 8.03 -10.47 15.74
C ASP A 260 7.16 -11.39 16.63
N SER A 261 6.48 -12.36 16.03
CA SER A 261 5.68 -13.37 16.76
C SER A 261 6.54 -14.26 17.68
N ARG A 262 7.75 -14.66 17.24
CA ARG A 262 8.69 -15.45 18.06
C ARG A 262 9.13 -14.69 19.31
N LYS A 263 9.49 -13.40 19.17
CA LYS A 263 9.87 -12.55 20.31
C LYS A 263 8.73 -12.38 21.33
N THR A 264 7.50 -12.22 20.85
CA THR A 264 6.32 -12.12 21.75
C THR A 264 6.04 -13.44 22.46
N ALA A 265 6.15 -14.58 21.77
CA ALA A 265 6.02 -15.91 22.36
C ALA A 265 7.08 -16.18 23.45
N GLU A 266 8.34 -15.85 23.17
CA GLU A 266 9.46 -16.01 24.12
C GLU A 266 9.32 -15.07 25.34
N GLY A 267 8.90 -13.81 25.13
CA GLY A 267 8.73 -12.82 26.20
C GLY A 267 7.50 -13.05 27.09
N THR A 268 6.48 -13.75 26.58
CA THR A 268 5.25 -14.08 27.34
C THR A 268 5.29 -15.48 27.96
N GLY A 269 6.32 -16.29 27.67
CA GLY A 269 6.40 -17.69 28.09
C GLY A 269 5.39 -18.61 27.38
N VAL A 270 4.69 -18.11 26.36
CA VAL A 270 3.72 -18.86 25.58
C VAL A 270 4.40 -19.26 24.28
N LEU A 271 4.97 -20.45 24.22
CA LEU A 271 5.48 -21.03 22.97
C LEU A 271 4.29 -21.23 22.01
N SER A 272 4.04 -20.28 21.10
CA SER A 272 2.96 -20.41 20.12
C SER A 272 3.33 -21.49 19.11
N LEU A 273 2.76 -22.68 19.29
CA LEU A 273 2.82 -23.86 18.42
C LEU A 273 2.09 -23.67 17.07
N LEU A 274 2.06 -22.45 16.52
CA LEU A 274 1.34 -22.11 15.30
C LEU A 274 2.32 -21.70 14.20
N VAL A 275 2.85 -22.70 13.51
CA VAL A 275 2.55 -23.02 12.11
C VAL A 275 3.25 -24.35 11.87
N ARG A 276 2.49 -25.42 11.66
CA ARG A 276 3.03 -26.69 11.16
C ARG A 276 3.43 -26.49 9.69
N ASP A 277 4.56 -27.10 9.35
CA ASP A 277 5.25 -27.12 8.05
C ASP A 277 4.32 -27.22 6.83
#